data_AF-A0A6A6J7J1-F1
#
_entry.id   AF-A0A6A6J7J1-F1
#
_cell.length_a   1.000
_cell.length_b   1.000
_cell.length_c   1.000
_cell.angle_alpha   90.00
_cell.angle_beta   90.00
_cell.angle_gamma   90.00
#
_symmetry.space_group_name_H-M   'P 1'
#
loop_
_entity.id
_entity.type
_entity.pdbx_description
1 polymer ?
#
loop_
_entity_poly.entity_id
_entity_poly.type
_entity_poly.pdbx_seq_one_letter_code
_entity_poly.pdbx_strand_id
1 'polypeptide(L)'
;MPPPSPLPTHLYKILPTAPPSPSPSLLPSSLPLSPLDLSSNYIHLSTAHQVPHVLSRFFPSTPHIWLLVLRYADLADRGLDGEGKEGQGTLKWEEGEPGEWFPHYYGASLGKGNVLEVKEVVMRQKDNGEGEGGWEETFKGEEVKLEW
;
A
#
# COMPACT_ATOMS: atom_id res chain seq x y z
N MET A 1 -17.58 7.54 -0.26
CA MET A 1 -17.94 7.46 -1.69
C MET A 1 -18.04 6.01 -2.12
N PRO A 2 -18.69 5.67 -3.25
CA PRO A 2 -18.55 4.34 -3.83
C PRO A 2 -17.08 4.05 -4.20
N PRO A 3 -16.67 2.78 -4.29
CA PRO A 3 -15.34 2.44 -4.80
C PRO A 3 -15.15 2.92 -6.25
N PRO A 4 -13.91 3.07 -6.72
CA PRO A 4 -13.63 3.47 -8.10
C PRO A 4 -14.17 2.44 -9.10
N SER A 5 -14.36 2.87 -10.35
CA SER A 5 -14.74 2.02 -11.47
C SER A 5 -13.69 2.14 -12.58
N PRO A 6 -13.02 1.05 -12.99
CA PRO A 6 -13.16 -0.32 -12.46
C PRO A 6 -12.65 -0.46 -11.02
N LEU A 7 -13.08 -1.54 -10.35
CA LEU A 7 -12.52 -1.91 -9.04
C LEU A 7 -11.05 -2.30 -9.20
N PRO A 8 -10.16 -1.92 -8.27
CA PRO A 8 -8.77 -2.34 -8.32
C PRO A 8 -8.69 -3.84 -8.01
N THR A 9 -7.75 -4.52 -8.65
CA THR A 9 -7.40 -5.90 -8.29
C THR A 9 -6.67 -5.95 -6.94
N HIS A 10 -5.79 -4.96 -6.73
CA HIS A 10 -4.90 -4.89 -5.59
C HIS A 10 -4.90 -3.53 -4.91
N LEU A 11 -4.64 -3.55 -3.61
CA LEU A 11 -4.33 -2.38 -2.80
C LEU A 11 -2.92 -2.52 -2.24
N TYR A 12 -2.33 -1.39 -1.88
CA TYR A 12 -0.93 -1.31 -1.46
C TYR A 12 -0.81 -0.59 -0.13
N LYS A 13 -0.05 -1.18 0.80
CA LYS A 13 0.45 -0.49 2.00
C LYS A 13 1.93 -0.19 1.81
N ILE A 14 2.29 1.09 1.93
CA ILE A 14 3.68 1.55 1.88
C ILE A 14 4.32 1.44 3.27
N LEU A 15 5.50 0.84 3.33
CA LEU A 15 6.35 0.77 4.51
C LEU A 15 7.71 1.43 4.21
N PRO A 16 8.19 2.36 5.07
CA PRO A 16 9.51 2.98 4.90
C PRO A 16 10.67 2.09 5.37
N THR A 17 10.37 0.94 5.98
CA THR A 17 11.33 -0.02 6.50
C THR A 17 10.89 -1.43 6.17
N ALA A 18 11.86 -2.34 6.00
CA ALA A 18 11.58 -3.74 5.71
C ALA A 18 10.63 -4.35 6.75
N PRO A 19 9.61 -5.12 6.32
CA PRO A 19 8.84 -5.94 7.24
C PRO A 19 9.72 -7.04 7.85
N PRO A 20 9.25 -7.74 8.92
CA PRO A 20 10.02 -8.80 9.57
C PRO A 20 10.44 -9.95 8.64
N SER A 21 9.76 -10.13 7.50
CA SER A 21 10.12 -11.11 6.48
C SER A 21 9.65 -10.63 5.10
N PRO A 22 10.40 -10.92 4.02
CA PRO A 22 9.92 -10.72 2.65
C PRO A 22 8.90 -11.79 2.21
N SER A 23 8.75 -12.90 2.96
CA SER A 23 7.76 -13.93 2.65
C SER A 23 6.45 -13.65 3.39
N PRO A 24 5.31 -13.49 2.70
CA PRO A 24 4.01 -13.23 3.33
C PRO A 24 3.61 -14.26 4.38
N SER A 25 3.89 -15.54 4.13
CA SER A 25 3.58 -16.65 5.06
C SER A 25 4.36 -16.60 6.38
N LEU A 26 5.46 -15.84 6.43
CA LEU A 26 6.31 -15.68 7.61
C LEU A 26 6.08 -14.34 8.33
N LEU A 27 5.14 -13.51 7.84
CA LEU A 27 4.74 -12.30 8.53
C LEU A 27 4.02 -12.63 9.85
N PRO A 28 4.07 -11.74 10.85
CA PRO A 28 3.20 -11.85 12.01
C PRO A 28 1.72 -11.72 11.60
N SER A 29 0.83 -12.17 12.48
CA SER A 29 -0.62 -11.95 12.39
C SER A 29 -1.02 -10.46 12.41
N SER A 30 -0.16 -9.61 12.93
CA SER A 30 -0.36 -8.16 12.98
C SER A 30 0.98 -7.46 12.81
N LEU A 31 1.09 -6.71 11.72
CA LEU A 31 2.21 -5.80 11.47
C LEU A 31 2.02 -4.51 12.27
N PRO A 32 3.13 -3.85 12.67
CA PRO A 32 3.04 -2.57 13.36
C PRO A 32 2.37 -1.53 12.48
N LEU A 33 1.45 -0.76 13.07
CA LEU A 33 0.81 0.38 12.43
C LEU A 33 1.80 1.54 12.31
N SER A 34 1.68 2.33 11.24
CA SER A 34 2.42 3.59 11.17
C SER A 34 1.87 4.61 12.18
N PRO A 35 2.65 5.63 12.59
CA PRO A 35 2.13 6.70 13.45
C PRO A 35 0.86 7.37 12.88
N LEU A 36 0.79 7.51 11.55
CA LEU A 36 -0.36 8.09 10.87
C LEU A 36 -1.60 7.18 10.98
N ASP A 37 -1.43 5.87 10.80
CA ASP A 37 -2.53 4.90 10.98
C ASP A 37 -3.05 4.91 12.41
N LEU A 38 -2.16 4.99 13.41
CA LEU A 38 -2.52 5.09 14.82
C LEU A 38 -3.31 6.37 15.11
N SER A 39 -2.87 7.52 14.58
CA SER A 39 -3.56 8.80 14.81
C SER A 39 -4.94 8.89 14.16
N SER A 40 -5.12 8.21 13.02
CA SER A 40 -6.33 8.25 12.21
C SER A 40 -7.32 7.14 12.57
N ASN A 41 -6.85 6.11 13.29
CA ASN A 41 -7.60 4.91 13.68
C ASN A 41 -8.06 4.05 12.49
N TYR A 42 -7.29 4.09 11.39
CA TYR A 42 -7.43 3.20 10.24
C TYR A 42 -6.09 3.00 9.52
N ILE A 43 -5.98 1.95 8.73
CA ILE A 43 -4.82 1.71 7.89
C ILE A 43 -5.01 2.43 6.55
N HIS A 44 -4.08 3.33 6.23
CA HIS A 44 -4.01 3.98 4.93
C HIS A 44 -3.52 2.99 3.89
N LEU A 45 -4.30 2.79 2.84
CA LEU A 45 -3.94 2.03 1.66
C LEU A 45 -3.94 2.95 0.44
N SER A 46 -3.37 2.46 -0.65
CA SER A 46 -3.36 3.15 -1.93
C SER A 46 -3.69 2.17 -3.05
N THR A 47 -4.31 2.66 -4.11
CA THR A 47 -4.34 1.96 -5.40
C THR A 47 -2.99 2.07 -6.08
N ALA A 48 -2.77 1.28 -7.14
CA ALA A 48 -1.58 1.42 -7.98
C ALA A 48 -1.40 2.86 -8.52
N HIS A 49 -2.49 3.59 -8.81
CA HIS A 49 -2.43 4.96 -9.37
C HIS A 49 -1.97 5.98 -8.35
N GLN A 50 -2.24 5.70 -7.08
CA GLN A 50 -1.93 6.58 -5.98
C GLN A 50 -0.51 6.37 -5.45
N VAL A 51 0.05 5.16 -5.58
CA VAL A 51 1.36 4.82 -5.00
C VAL A 51 2.49 5.80 -5.40
N PRO A 52 2.69 6.16 -6.68
CA PRO A 52 3.77 7.08 -7.06
C PRO A 52 3.61 8.46 -6.40
N HIS A 53 2.39 9.01 -6.44
CA HIS A 53 2.09 10.32 -5.86
C HIS A 53 2.29 10.34 -4.33
N VAL A 54 1.77 9.32 -3.64
CA VAL A 54 1.92 9.17 -2.17
C VAL A 54 3.39 9.05 -1.80
N LEU A 55 4.17 8.27 -2.55
CA LEU A 55 5.61 8.13 -2.32
C LEU A 55 6.34 9.46 -2.54
N SER A 56 6.06 10.18 -3.65
CA SER A 56 6.63 11.49 -3.94
C SER A 56 6.35 12.52 -2.83
N ARG A 57 5.16 12.47 -2.22
CA ARG A 57 4.73 13.43 -1.21
C ARG A 57 5.24 13.11 0.20
N PHE A 58 5.11 11.86 0.62
CA PHE A 58 5.35 11.46 2.01
C PHE A 58 6.72 10.80 2.23
N PHE A 59 7.36 10.31 1.17
CA PHE A 59 8.63 9.60 1.22
C PHE A 59 9.68 10.15 0.22
N PRO A 60 9.79 11.48 0.01
CA PRO A 60 10.66 12.04 -1.03
C PRO A 60 12.16 11.78 -0.80
N SER A 61 12.56 11.55 0.46
CA SER A 61 13.96 11.33 0.86
C SER A 61 14.23 9.89 1.30
N THR A 62 13.27 8.98 1.10
CA THR A 62 13.40 7.57 1.46
C THR A 62 13.66 6.81 0.16
N PRO A 63 14.92 6.44 -0.17
CA PRO A 63 15.23 5.83 -1.46
C PRO A 63 14.82 4.35 -1.56
N HIS A 64 14.38 3.75 -0.44
CA HIS A 64 14.11 2.33 -0.35
C HIS A 64 12.83 2.11 0.47
N ILE A 65 11.83 1.49 -0.13
CA ILE A 65 10.53 1.23 0.49
C ILE A 65 10.10 -0.22 0.24
N TRP A 66 9.08 -0.64 0.99
CA TRP A 66 8.42 -1.91 0.80
C TRP A 66 6.93 -1.69 0.59
N LEU A 67 6.35 -2.41 -0.37
CA LEU A 67 4.92 -2.45 -0.63
C LEU A 67 4.39 -3.79 -0.15
N LEU A 68 3.40 -3.76 0.75
CA LEU A 68 2.54 -4.92 0.96
C LEU A 68 1.44 -4.87 -0.10
N VAL A 69 1.35 -5.93 -0.90
CA VAL A 69 0.30 -6.11 -1.89
C VAL A 69 -0.85 -6.87 -1.22
N LEU A 70 -2.06 -6.34 -1.33
CA LEU A 70 -3.27 -6.92 -0.73
C LEU A 70 -4.31 -7.13 -1.83
N ARG A 71 -4.99 -8.28 -1.83
CA ARG A 71 -6.10 -8.51 -2.77
C ARG A 71 -7.29 -7.66 -2.34
N TYR A 72 -7.82 -6.85 -3.25
CA TYR A 72 -8.93 -5.94 -2.95
C TYR A 72 -10.13 -6.71 -2.36
N ALA A 73 -10.54 -7.81 -3.01
CA ALA A 73 -11.71 -8.59 -2.61
C ALA A 73 -11.59 -9.20 -1.19
N ASP A 74 -10.38 -9.56 -0.74
CA ASP A 74 -10.18 -10.08 0.62
C ASP A 74 -10.49 -9.01 1.69
N LEU A 75 -10.24 -7.75 1.39
CA LEU A 75 -10.49 -6.64 2.31
C LEU A 75 -11.92 -6.10 2.15
N ALA A 76 -12.35 -5.88 0.90
CA ALA A 76 -13.62 -5.26 0.59
C ALA A 76 -14.82 -6.18 0.84
N ASP A 77 -14.73 -7.44 0.41
CA ASP A 77 -15.86 -8.38 0.45
C ASP A 77 -15.84 -9.24 1.72
N ARG A 78 -14.64 -9.66 2.14
CA ARG A 78 -14.44 -10.62 3.24
C ARG A 78 -14.02 -9.96 4.55
N GLY A 79 -13.43 -8.77 4.51
CA GLY A 79 -12.94 -8.07 5.70
C GLY A 79 -11.89 -8.86 6.48
N LEU A 80 -10.92 -9.46 5.78
CA LEU A 80 -9.88 -10.29 6.39
C LEU A 80 -8.95 -9.50 7.34
N ASP A 81 -8.72 -9.99 8.55
CA ASP A 81 -7.58 -9.54 9.37
C ASP A 81 -6.26 -10.20 8.96
N GLY A 82 -5.17 -9.82 9.63
CA GLY A 82 -3.84 -10.36 9.36
C GLY A 82 -3.66 -11.83 9.76
N GLU A 83 -4.66 -12.48 10.35
CA GLU A 83 -4.73 -13.93 10.55
C GLU A 83 -5.55 -14.65 9.47
N GLY A 84 -6.31 -13.90 8.66
CA GLY A 84 -7.21 -14.42 7.64
C GLY A 84 -8.61 -14.71 8.18
N LYS A 85 -8.98 -14.15 9.33
CA LYS A 85 -10.36 -14.23 9.85
C LYS A 85 -11.24 -13.23 9.12
N GLU A 86 -12.41 -13.68 8.68
CA GLU A 86 -13.39 -12.84 7.96
C GLU A 86 -14.21 -11.95 8.91
N GLY A 87 -14.80 -10.91 8.36
CA GLY A 87 -15.72 -10.00 9.06
C GLY A 87 -15.07 -9.15 10.14
N GLN A 88 -13.75 -9.01 10.11
CA GLN A 88 -13.01 -8.21 11.10
C GLN A 88 -12.88 -6.76 10.67
N GLY A 89 -12.56 -6.54 9.40
CA GLY A 89 -12.29 -5.21 8.87
C GLY A 89 -13.38 -4.66 7.95
N THR A 90 -13.30 -3.36 7.70
CA THR A 90 -14.17 -2.67 6.74
C THR A 90 -13.32 -1.75 5.88
N LEU A 91 -13.40 -1.93 4.57
CA LEU A 91 -12.77 -1.04 3.59
C LEU A 91 -13.72 0.12 3.24
N LYS A 92 -13.24 1.35 3.34
CA LYS A 92 -13.99 2.56 2.96
C LYS A 92 -13.19 3.40 1.97
N TRP A 93 -13.90 4.04 1.07
CA TRP A 93 -13.33 5.02 0.13
C TRP A 93 -13.70 6.42 0.59
N GLU A 94 -12.69 7.12 1.09
CA GLU A 94 -12.84 8.42 1.73
C GLU A 94 -11.89 9.44 1.09
N GLU A 95 -12.30 10.69 1.13
CA GLU A 95 -11.53 11.76 0.50
C GLU A 95 -10.27 12.02 1.34
N GLY A 96 -9.10 11.77 0.73
CA GLY A 96 -7.80 12.10 1.33
C GLY A 96 -7.34 13.49 0.89
N GLU A 97 -7.65 13.84 -0.36
CA GLU A 97 -7.38 15.13 -0.99
C GLU A 97 -8.57 15.56 -1.85
N PRO A 98 -8.74 16.85 -2.15
CA PRO A 98 -9.87 17.31 -2.96
C PRO A 98 -9.96 16.57 -4.30
N GLY A 99 -11.01 15.75 -4.45
CA GLY A 99 -11.23 14.96 -5.66
C GLY A 99 -10.45 13.65 -5.77
N GLU A 100 -9.73 13.23 -4.73
CA GLU A 100 -9.05 11.93 -4.66
C GLU A 100 -9.52 11.10 -3.47
N TRP A 101 -9.98 9.88 -3.78
CA TRP A 101 -10.50 8.95 -2.78
C TRP A 101 -9.51 7.82 -2.50
N PHE A 102 -9.13 7.70 -1.24
CA PHE A 102 -8.19 6.69 -0.78
C PHE A 102 -8.93 5.54 -0.09
N PRO A 103 -8.46 4.29 -0.25
CA PRO A 103 -8.94 3.17 0.51
C PRO A 103 -8.40 3.21 1.95
N HIS A 104 -9.30 3.24 2.92
CA HIS A 104 -8.99 3.18 4.35
C HIS A 104 -9.55 1.89 4.94
N TYR A 105 -8.70 1.13 5.65
CA TYR A 105 -9.08 -0.14 6.23
C TYR A 105 -9.21 -0.04 7.75
N TYR A 106 -10.44 -0.24 8.23
CA TYR A 106 -10.82 -0.06 9.64
C TYR A 106 -10.91 -1.40 10.36
N GLY A 107 -10.59 -1.40 11.67
CA GLY A 107 -10.98 -2.47 12.60
C GLY A 107 -10.18 -3.78 12.52
N ALA A 108 -9.22 -3.90 11.59
CA ALA A 108 -8.45 -5.13 11.39
C ALA A 108 -6.95 -4.84 11.18
N SER A 109 -6.12 -5.86 11.37
CA SER A 109 -4.67 -5.81 11.14
C SER A 109 -4.28 -6.21 9.72
N LEU A 110 -3.05 -5.89 9.31
CA LEU A 110 -2.40 -6.52 8.17
C LEU A 110 -1.38 -7.56 8.64
N GLY A 111 -1.26 -8.67 7.93
CA GLY A 111 -0.37 -9.76 8.30
C GLY A 111 -0.42 -10.94 7.34
N LYS A 112 0.13 -12.08 7.76
CA LYS A 112 0.23 -13.31 6.93
C LYS A 112 -1.09 -13.78 6.29
N GLY A 113 -2.23 -13.43 6.87
CA GLY A 113 -3.55 -13.85 6.41
C GLY A 113 -4.18 -12.99 5.33
N ASN A 114 -3.68 -11.76 5.10
CA ASN A 114 -4.25 -10.83 4.12
C ASN A 114 -3.21 -10.08 3.26
N VAL A 115 -1.91 -10.25 3.54
CA VAL A 115 -0.83 -9.81 2.65
C VAL A 115 -0.56 -10.89 1.61
N LEU A 116 -0.69 -10.55 0.33
CA LEU A 116 -0.43 -11.44 -0.80
C LEU A 116 1.06 -11.51 -1.13
N GLU A 117 1.73 -10.37 -1.13
CA GLU A 117 3.13 -10.24 -1.57
C GLU A 117 3.79 -9.07 -0.81
N VAL A 118 5.11 -9.15 -0.64
CA VAL A 118 5.95 -8.02 -0.21
C VAL A 118 6.90 -7.68 -1.36
N LYS A 119 6.81 -6.46 -1.88
CA LYS A 119 7.71 -5.95 -2.93
C LYS A 119 8.67 -4.92 -2.34
N GLU A 120 9.97 -5.13 -2.52
CA GLU A 120 10.97 -4.11 -2.27
C GLU A 120 11.08 -3.21 -3.50
N VAL A 121 11.15 -1.89 -3.29
CA VAL A 121 11.26 -0.92 -4.39
C VAL A 121 12.32 0.12 -4.05
N VAL A 122 13.26 0.29 -4.99
CA VAL A 122 14.29 1.32 -4.95
C VAL A 122 13.85 2.50 -5.81
N MET A 123 13.91 3.70 -5.25
CA MET A 123 13.66 4.94 -5.99
C MET A 123 14.69 5.11 -7.09
N ARG A 124 14.23 5.34 -8.33
CA ARG A 124 15.08 5.68 -9.48
C ARG A 124 15.92 6.92 -9.17
N GLN A 125 17.23 6.78 -9.28
CA GLN A 125 18.18 7.89 -9.19
C GLN A 125 18.33 8.57 -10.54
N LYS A 126 18.77 9.84 -10.54
CA LYS A 126 19.17 10.54 -11.77
C LYS A 126 20.53 10.00 -12.23
N ASP A 127 20.69 9.82 -13.54
CA ASP A 127 21.96 9.35 -14.11
C ASP A 127 22.94 10.53 -14.18
N ASN A 128 23.97 10.55 -13.32
CA ASN A 128 25.02 11.59 -13.29
C ASN A 128 24.50 13.04 -13.18
N GLY A 129 23.30 13.25 -12.60
CA GLY A 129 22.68 14.57 -12.49
C GLY A 129 21.87 15.00 -13.72
N GLU A 130 21.82 14.17 -14.76
CA GLU A 130 21.01 14.36 -15.96
C GLU A 130 19.81 13.39 -15.95
N GLY A 131 18.68 13.80 -16.54
CA GLY A 131 17.45 13.00 -16.61
C GLY A 131 16.46 13.19 -15.45
N GLU A 132 15.31 12.51 -15.57
CA GLU A 132 14.25 12.46 -14.56
C GLU A 132 14.51 11.31 -13.58
N GLY A 133 14.24 11.54 -12.30
CA GLY A 133 14.38 10.56 -11.23
C GLY A 133 13.31 10.77 -10.17
N GLY A 134 13.31 9.95 -9.12
CA GLY A 134 12.27 9.98 -8.10
C GLY A 134 11.19 8.91 -8.32
N TRP A 135 10.13 9.00 -7.51
CA TRP A 135 9.11 7.96 -7.45
C TRP A 135 8.25 7.87 -8.70
N GLU A 136 7.80 8.99 -9.27
CA GLU A 136 7.02 8.97 -10.51
C GLU A 136 7.73 8.19 -11.64
N GLU A 137 9.03 8.45 -11.83
CA GLU A 137 9.84 7.73 -12.83
C GLU A 137 10.06 6.25 -12.50
N THR A 138 10.07 5.90 -11.20
CA THR A 138 10.24 4.51 -10.76
C THR A 138 9.10 3.63 -11.26
N PHE A 139 7.88 4.16 -11.34
CA PHE A 139 6.69 3.40 -11.74
C PHE A 139 6.27 3.62 -13.21
N LYS A 140 6.95 4.50 -13.97
CA LYS A 140 6.80 4.61 -15.43
C LYS A 140 7.50 3.48 -16.19
N GLY A 141 8.54 2.88 -15.60
CA GLY A 141 9.32 1.79 -16.21
C GLY A 141 8.65 0.42 -16.11
N GLU A 142 9.10 -0.54 -16.91
CA GLU A 142 8.59 -1.93 -16.87
C GLU A 142 9.10 -2.75 -15.66
N GLU A 143 10.05 -2.21 -14.90
CA GLU A 143 10.75 -2.91 -13.81
C GLU A 143 9.87 -3.05 -12.55
N VAL A 144 8.99 -2.09 -12.30
CA VAL A 144 8.06 -2.11 -11.15
C VAL A 144 6.63 -2.12 -11.68
N LYS A 145 6.09 -3.32 -11.91
CA LYS A 145 4.70 -3.51 -12.34
C LYS A 145 3.77 -3.62 -11.13
N LEU A 146 2.96 -2.59 -10.92
CA LEU A 146 1.78 -2.65 -10.07
C LEU A 146 0.60 -3.12 -10.92
N GLU A 147 -0.25 -3.96 -10.35
CA GLU A 147 -1.49 -4.37 -10.99
C GLU A 147 -2.57 -3.33 -10.73
N TRP A 148 -3.29 -2.99 -11.80
CA TRP A 148 -4.31 -1.96 -11.86
C TRP A 148 -5.71 -2.54 -11.62
#